data_AF-A0A2H3KLM1-F1
#
_entry.id   AF-A0A2H3KLM1-F1
#
_cell.length_a   1.000
_cell.length_b   1.000
_cell.length_c   1.000
_cell.angle_alpha   90.00
_cell.angle_beta   90.00
_cell.angle_gamma   90.00
#
_symmetry.space_group_name_H-M   'P 1'
#
loop_
_entity.id
_entity.type
_entity.pdbx_description
1 polymer ?
#
loop_
_entity_poly.entity_id
_entity_poly.type
_entity_poly.pdbx_seq_one_letter_code
_entity_poly.pdbx_strand_id
1 'polypeptide(L)'
;MHPVIDNLDFGKVGSYTSVAEVAQSLKRTHGDAQRSAAAAYGMALAAVGAMTGGKYRDDALEVLNVLVRAKAEIDIAALHLRPVVHVTSCILLAAQCFADEATIPCTEWPTQEEIAEVVCRQAQKYALSAQ
;
A
#
# COMPACT_ATOMS: atom_id res chain seq x y z
N MET A 1 -1.10 -7.32 -12.49
CA MET A 1 -1.67 -7.53 -11.14
C MET A 1 -0.72 -8.49 -10.43
N HIS A 2 -0.29 -8.17 -9.20
CA HIS A 2 0.79 -8.90 -8.52
C HIS A 2 0.19 -10.12 -7.79
N PRO A 3 0.80 -11.33 -7.87
CA PRO A 3 0.20 -12.57 -7.39
C PRO A 3 -0.16 -12.58 -5.89
N VAL A 4 0.43 -11.66 -5.12
CA VAL A 4 0.20 -11.50 -3.68
C VAL A 4 -1.14 -10.80 -3.37
N ILE A 5 -1.68 -10.00 -4.28
CA ILE A 5 -2.94 -9.25 -4.08
C ILE A 5 -4.14 -9.96 -4.74
N ASP A 6 -3.90 -10.73 -5.81
CA ASP A 6 -4.95 -11.34 -6.65
C ASP A 6 -5.81 -12.39 -5.93
N ASN A 7 -5.32 -12.97 -4.83
CA ASN A 7 -5.99 -14.05 -4.10
C ASN A 7 -6.69 -13.59 -2.81
N LEU A 8 -6.79 -12.28 -2.56
CA LEU A 8 -7.31 -11.75 -1.31
C LEU A 8 -8.62 -11.00 -1.48
N ASP A 9 -9.56 -11.27 -0.56
CA ASP A 9 -10.85 -10.62 -0.54
C ASP A 9 -10.76 -9.21 0.08
N PHE A 10 -10.52 -8.22 -0.76
CA PHE A 10 -10.69 -6.80 -0.41
C PHE A 10 -12.10 -6.29 -0.73
N GLY A 11 -13.05 -7.18 -1.05
CA GLY A 11 -14.39 -6.83 -1.48
C GLY A 11 -14.42 -6.09 -2.81
N LYS A 12 -15.33 -5.12 -2.94
CA LYS A 12 -15.55 -4.38 -4.20
C LYS A 12 -14.33 -3.61 -4.71
N VAL A 13 -13.38 -3.28 -3.83
CA VAL A 13 -12.20 -2.52 -4.26
C VAL A 13 -11.16 -3.40 -4.96
N GLY A 14 -11.24 -4.73 -4.83
CA GLY A 14 -10.29 -5.67 -5.45
C GLY A 14 -10.30 -5.65 -6.99
N SER A 15 -11.31 -5.03 -7.61
CA SER A 15 -11.36 -4.82 -9.05
C SER A 15 -10.81 -3.46 -9.51
N TYR A 16 -10.39 -2.60 -8.58
CA TYR A 16 -9.89 -1.27 -8.92
C TYR A 16 -8.45 -1.33 -9.39
N THR A 17 -8.12 -0.46 -10.34
CA THR A 17 -6.83 -0.44 -11.03
C THR A 17 -5.99 0.80 -10.70
N SER A 18 -6.56 1.77 -9.96
CA SER A 18 -5.83 2.94 -9.47
C SER A 18 -6.18 3.34 -8.04
N VAL A 19 -5.24 4.06 -7.40
CA VAL A 19 -5.46 4.70 -6.08
C VAL A 19 -6.63 5.68 -6.14
N ALA A 20 -6.79 6.40 -7.25
CA ALA A 20 -7.88 7.35 -7.44
C ALA A 20 -9.27 6.69 -7.38
N GLU A 21 -9.43 5.49 -7.96
CA GLU A 21 -10.66 4.71 -7.86
C GLU A 21 -10.96 4.29 -6.41
N VAL A 22 -9.92 3.84 -5.68
CA VAL A 22 -10.02 3.51 -4.26
C VAL A 22 -10.42 4.72 -3.42
N ALA A 23 -9.75 5.86 -3.63
CA ALA A 23 -10.05 7.12 -2.95
C ALA A 23 -11.49 7.58 -3.22
N GLN A 24 -11.96 7.47 -4.46
CA GLN A 24 -13.34 7.82 -4.80
C GLN A 24 -14.37 6.90 -4.13
N SER A 25 -14.05 5.60 -3.97
CA SER A 25 -14.90 4.64 -3.28
C SER A 25 -14.93 4.87 -1.76
N LEU A 26 -13.79 5.24 -1.15
CA LEU A 26 -13.68 5.54 0.28
C LEU A 26 -14.64 6.64 0.74
N LYS A 27 -14.84 7.67 -0.09
CA LYS A 27 -15.80 8.77 0.18
C LYS A 27 -17.24 8.29 0.38
N ARG A 28 -17.58 7.10 -0.13
CA ARG A 28 -18.93 6.50 -0.08
C ARG A 28 -18.97 5.22 0.75
N THR A 29 -17.82 4.77 1.27
CA THR A 29 -17.72 3.53 2.02
C THR A 29 -18.08 3.76 3.48
N HIS A 30 -18.93 2.89 4.01
CA HIS A 30 -19.33 2.85 5.40
C HIS A 30 -18.82 1.56 6.04
N GLY A 31 -18.55 1.60 7.34
CA GLY A 31 -17.98 0.50 8.09
C GLY A 31 -16.45 0.54 8.13
N ASP A 32 -15.90 0.35 9.33
CA ASP A 32 -14.47 0.48 9.56
C ASP A 32 -13.67 -0.66 8.91
N ALA A 33 -14.24 -1.86 8.87
CA ALA A 33 -13.69 -3.03 8.18
C ALA A 33 -13.49 -2.77 6.68
N GLN A 34 -14.54 -2.29 6.01
CA GLN A 34 -14.52 -2.00 4.58
C GLN A 34 -13.58 -0.84 4.24
N ARG A 35 -13.54 0.19 5.08
CA ARG A 35 -12.60 1.31 4.93
C ARG A 35 -11.16 0.87 5.10
N SER A 36 -10.88 0.01 6.08
CA SER A 36 -9.55 -0.54 6.32
C SER A 36 -9.08 -1.40 5.16
N ALA A 37 -9.95 -2.29 4.65
CA ALA A 37 -9.66 -3.12 3.48
C ALA A 37 -9.40 -2.27 2.23
N ALA A 38 -10.23 -1.24 1.99
CA ALA A 38 -10.05 -0.32 0.87
C ALA A 38 -8.73 0.44 0.95
N ALA A 39 -8.39 0.98 2.12
CA ALA A 39 -7.13 1.68 2.35
C ALA A 39 -5.91 0.76 2.13
N ALA A 40 -5.95 -0.46 2.68
CA ALA A 40 -4.89 -1.45 2.51
C ALA A 40 -4.69 -1.83 1.04
N TYR A 41 -5.77 -2.08 0.31
CA TYR A 41 -5.72 -2.37 -1.13
C TYR A 41 -5.12 -1.20 -1.93
N GLY A 42 -5.53 0.04 -1.63
CA GLY A 42 -4.98 1.24 -2.26
C GLY A 42 -3.47 1.38 -2.08
N MET A 43 -2.96 1.09 -0.89
CA MET A 43 -1.51 1.09 -0.62
C MET A 43 -0.78 -0.01 -1.41
N ALA A 44 -1.33 -1.23 -1.46
CA ALA A 44 -0.75 -2.33 -2.24
C ALA A 44 -0.71 -2.04 -3.74
N LEU A 45 -1.80 -1.47 -4.26
CA LEU A 45 -1.93 -1.06 -5.65
C LEU A 45 -0.92 0.03 -6.02
N ALA A 46 -0.68 0.99 -5.11
CA ALA A 46 0.32 2.03 -5.28
C ALA A 46 1.74 1.47 -5.37
N ALA A 47 2.12 0.56 -4.45
CA ALA A 47 3.44 -0.08 -4.49
C ALA A 47 3.65 -0.88 -5.78
N VAL A 48 2.66 -1.71 -6.16
CA VAL A 48 2.76 -2.53 -7.37
C VAL A 48 2.80 -1.67 -8.63
N GLY A 49 2.03 -0.58 -8.67
CA GLY A 49 2.04 0.38 -9.79
C GLY A 49 3.34 1.16 -9.93
N ALA A 50 4.14 1.28 -8.85
CA ALA A 50 5.43 1.96 -8.87
C ALA A 50 6.58 1.09 -9.39
N MET A 51 6.39 -0.23 -9.52
CA MET A 51 7.44 -1.15 -9.97
C MET A 51 7.70 -0.95 -11.46
N THR A 52 8.92 -0.53 -11.78
CA THR A 52 9.45 -0.42 -13.15
C THR A 52 10.53 -1.47 -13.44
N GLY A 53 10.88 -2.30 -12.44
CA GLY A 53 11.91 -3.34 -12.53
C GLY A 53 13.32 -2.82 -12.25
N GLY A 54 13.43 -1.63 -11.65
CA GLY A 54 14.68 -1.01 -11.26
C GLY A 54 15.29 -1.64 -10.00
N LYS A 55 16.62 -1.56 -9.87
CA LYS A 55 17.39 -2.18 -8.77
C LYS A 55 18.31 -1.20 -8.03
N TYR A 56 18.18 0.08 -8.34
CA TYR A 56 19.03 1.11 -7.77
C TYR A 56 18.31 1.84 -6.65
N ARG A 57 19.09 2.57 -5.84
CA ARG A 57 18.61 3.41 -4.75
C ARG A 57 17.39 4.25 -5.14
N ASP A 58 17.46 4.93 -6.27
CA ASP A 58 16.40 5.86 -6.68
C ASP A 58 15.10 5.11 -7.03
N ASP A 59 15.19 3.86 -7.49
CA ASP A 59 14.05 2.99 -7.76
C ASP A 59 13.34 2.59 -6.46
N ALA A 60 14.11 2.24 -5.43
CA ALA A 60 13.61 1.92 -4.09
C ALA A 60 12.94 3.13 -3.43
N LEU A 61 13.59 4.29 -3.51
CA LEU A 61 13.05 5.55 -3.00
C LEU A 61 11.77 5.95 -3.72
N GLU A 62 11.66 5.69 -5.02
CA GLU A 62 10.45 6.00 -5.78
C GLU A 62 9.23 5.23 -5.26
N VAL A 63 9.38 3.94 -4.93
CA VAL A 63 8.29 3.16 -4.33
C VAL A 63 7.83 3.77 -3.00
N LEU A 64 8.77 4.16 -2.14
CA LEU A 64 8.45 4.82 -0.86
C LEU A 64 7.76 6.18 -1.07
N ASN A 65 8.23 6.97 -2.04
CA ASN A 65 7.62 8.26 -2.39
C ASN A 65 6.19 8.09 -2.90
N VAL A 66 5.95 7.10 -3.77
CA VAL A 66 4.61 6.76 -4.25
C VAL A 66 3.70 6.34 -3.10
N LEU A 67 4.19 5.53 -2.16
CA LEU A 67 3.42 5.13 -0.97
C LEU A 67 3.05 6.32 -0.08
N VAL A 68 3.96 7.26 0.13
CA VAL A 68 3.66 8.49 0.89
C VAL A 68 2.56 9.30 0.20
N ARG A 69 2.61 9.46 -1.13
CA ARG A 69 1.58 10.15 -1.90
C ARG A 69 0.23 9.43 -1.83
N ALA A 70 0.24 8.11 -2.01
CA ALA A 70 -0.97 7.28 -1.93
C ALA A 70 -1.60 7.36 -0.53
N LYS A 71 -0.79 7.29 0.54
CA LYS A 71 -1.27 7.49 1.90
C LYS A 71 -1.97 8.84 2.06
N ALA A 72 -1.34 9.93 1.62
CA ALA A 72 -1.92 11.26 1.73
C ALA A 72 -3.26 11.34 1.00
N GLU A 73 -3.33 10.83 -0.24
CA GLU A 73 -4.56 10.81 -1.04
C GLU A 73 -5.69 10.00 -0.38
N ILE A 74 -5.38 8.80 0.10
CA ILE A 74 -6.33 7.90 0.77
C ILE A 74 -6.82 8.51 2.08
N ASP A 75 -5.91 9.06 2.90
CA ASP A 75 -6.25 9.67 4.17
C ASP A 75 -7.16 10.91 3.97
N ILE A 76 -6.86 11.75 2.97
CA ILE A 76 -7.71 12.90 2.60
C ILE A 76 -9.08 12.42 2.16
N ALA A 77 -9.15 11.41 1.28
CA ALA A 77 -10.41 10.89 0.77
C ALA A 77 -11.30 10.28 1.86
N ALA A 78 -10.68 9.74 2.90
CA ALA A 78 -11.34 9.22 4.08
C ALA A 78 -11.54 10.25 5.21
N LEU A 79 -11.30 11.55 4.97
CA LEU A 79 -11.42 12.61 5.99
C LEU A 79 -10.59 12.33 7.26
N HIS A 80 -9.42 11.71 7.08
CA HIS A 80 -8.52 11.32 8.16
C HIS A 80 -9.17 10.43 9.24
N LEU A 81 -10.17 9.63 8.86
CA LEU A 81 -10.79 8.67 9.77
C LEU A 81 -9.75 7.70 10.34
N ARG A 82 -9.80 7.52 11.68
CA ARG A 82 -8.86 6.71 12.45
C ARG A 82 -8.55 5.32 11.86
N PRO A 83 -9.53 4.47 11.45
CA PRO A 83 -9.22 3.15 10.90
C PRO A 83 -8.36 3.25 9.62
N VAL A 84 -8.64 4.22 8.75
CA VAL A 84 -7.89 4.42 7.50
C VAL A 84 -6.47 4.91 7.79
N VAL A 85 -6.33 5.98 8.59
CA VAL A 85 -5.03 6.55 8.94
C VAL A 85 -4.14 5.52 9.63
N HIS A 86 -4.72 4.69 10.51
CA HIS A 86 -3.98 3.62 11.18
C HIS A 86 -3.41 2.63 10.16
N VAL A 87 -4.25 2.10 9.27
CA VAL A 87 -3.85 1.12 8.24
C VAL A 87 -2.78 1.68 7.31
N THR A 88 -3.01 2.86 6.74
CA THR A 88 -2.07 3.47 5.79
C THR A 88 -0.73 3.79 6.46
N SER A 89 -0.75 4.26 7.71
CA SER A 89 0.48 4.50 8.49
C SER A 89 1.23 3.20 8.80
N CYS A 90 0.54 2.14 9.22
CA CYS A 90 1.18 0.86 9.52
C CYS A 90 1.85 0.24 8.28
N ILE A 91 1.19 0.31 7.12
CA ILE A 91 1.74 -0.22 5.87
C ILE A 91 2.96 0.60 5.42
N LEU A 92 2.85 1.93 5.41
CA LEU A 92 3.97 2.80 5.04
C LEU A 92 5.17 2.61 5.99
N LEU A 93 4.92 2.59 7.31
CA LEU A 93 5.96 2.41 8.31
C LEU A 93 6.70 1.08 8.11
N ALA A 94 5.97 -0.01 7.86
CA ALA A 94 6.58 -1.31 7.62
C ALA A 94 7.48 -1.31 6.37
N ALA A 95 7.08 -0.63 5.29
CA ALA A 95 7.90 -0.48 4.09
C ALA A 95 9.16 0.36 4.36
N GLN A 96 9.04 1.44 5.12
CA GLN A 96 10.17 2.29 5.52
C GLN A 96 11.16 1.53 6.41
N CYS A 97 10.67 0.85 7.45
CA CYS A 97 11.52 0.04 8.33
C CYS A 97 12.24 -1.06 7.55
N PHE A 98 11.55 -1.76 6.65
CA PHE A 98 12.19 -2.75 5.80
C PHE A 98 13.29 -2.14 4.93
N ALA A 99 13.02 -1.00 4.30
CA ALA A 99 14.01 -0.33 3.47
C ALA A 99 15.23 0.10 4.28
N ASP A 100 15.04 0.64 5.47
CA ASP A 100 16.13 1.04 6.37
C ASP A 100 16.95 -0.18 6.84
N GLU A 101 16.29 -1.28 7.20
CA GLU A 101 16.93 -2.52 7.69
C GLU A 101 17.69 -3.27 6.57
N ALA A 102 17.16 -3.25 5.35
CA ALA A 102 17.74 -3.94 4.19
C ALA A 102 18.79 -3.09 3.45
N THR A 103 18.90 -1.80 3.76
CA THR A 103 19.90 -0.92 3.13
C THR A 103 21.27 -1.14 3.77
N ILE A 104 22.26 -1.50 2.95
CA ILE A 104 23.66 -1.39 3.32
C ILE A 104 24.19 -0.06 2.77
N PRO A 105 24.60 0.89 3.63
CA PRO A 105 25.02 2.21 3.20
C PRO A 105 25.98 2.17 2.01
N CYS A 106 25.66 2.97 1.00
CA CYS A 106 26.43 3.15 -0.24
C CYS A 106 26.59 1.94 -1.15
N THR A 107 26.10 0.75 -0.79
CA THR A 107 26.43 -0.49 -1.50
C THR A 107 25.21 -1.31 -1.92
N GLU A 108 24.19 -1.42 -1.07
CA GLU A 108 23.02 -2.26 -1.36
C GLU A 108 21.73 -1.55 -0.93
N TRP A 109 20.71 -1.66 -1.78
CA TRP A 109 19.36 -1.18 -1.55
C TRP A 109 18.39 -2.31 -1.89
N PRO A 110 17.29 -2.45 -1.16
CA PRO A 110 16.24 -3.41 -1.52
C PRO A 110 15.66 -3.09 -2.90
N THR A 111 15.22 -4.11 -3.62
CA THR A 111 14.54 -3.91 -4.90
C THR A 111 13.12 -3.38 -4.71
N GLN A 112 12.53 -2.87 -5.78
CA GLN A 112 11.14 -2.42 -5.78
C GLN A 112 10.18 -3.58 -5.45
N GLU A 113 10.46 -4.77 -5.97
CA GLU A 113 9.68 -5.98 -5.71
C GLU A 113 9.71 -6.35 -4.23
N GLU A 114 10.88 -6.31 -3.58
CA GLU A 114 11.01 -6.63 -2.15
C GLU A 114 10.20 -5.67 -1.28
N ILE A 115 10.25 -4.35 -1.57
CA ILE A 115 9.43 -3.35 -0.88
C ILE A 115 7.93 -3.61 -1.14
N ALA A 116 7.55 -3.86 -2.40
CA ALA A 116 6.16 -4.11 -2.76
C ALA A 116 5.62 -5.39 -2.10
N GLU A 117 6.43 -6.43 -1.95
CA GLU A 117 6.07 -7.65 -1.23
C GLU A 117 5.79 -7.37 0.26
N VAL A 118 6.61 -6.55 0.91
CA VAL A 118 6.37 -6.13 2.31
C VAL A 118 5.05 -5.37 2.41
N VAL A 119 4.82 -4.39 1.53
CA VAL A 119 3.56 -3.63 1.49
C VAL A 119 2.37 -4.56 1.30
N CYS A 120 2.45 -5.45 0.31
CA CYS A 120 1.37 -6.39 0.02
C CYS A 120 1.10 -7.28 1.23
N ARG A 121 2.14 -7.86 1.85
CA ARG A 121 2.04 -8.71 3.06
C ARG A 121 1.36 -7.98 4.22
N GLN A 122 1.67 -6.70 4.42
CA GLN A 122 1.02 -5.89 5.45
C GLN A 122 -0.43 -5.58 5.09
N ALA A 123 -0.72 -5.29 3.83
CA ALA A 123 -2.08 -5.06 3.35
C ALA A 123 -3.00 -6.28 3.55
N GLN A 124 -2.48 -7.51 3.38
CA GLN A 124 -3.27 -8.74 3.53
C GLN A 124 -3.90 -8.87 4.92
N LYS A 125 -3.27 -8.33 5.96
CA LYS A 125 -3.77 -8.36 7.35
C LYS A 125 -5.10 -7.63 7.52
N TYR A 126 -5.46 -6.78 6.56
CA TYR A 126 -6.69 -5.99 6.56
C TYR A 126 -7.69 -6.43 5.51
N ALA A 127 -7.43 -7.53 4.78
CA ALA A 127 -8.42 -8.14 3.89
C ALA A 127 -9.68 -8.52 4.68
N LEU A 128 -10.85 -8.50 4.04
CA LEU A 128 -12.11 -8.81 4.72
C LEU A 128 -12.17 -10.26 5.19
N SER A 129 -11.48 -11.17 4.51
CA SER A 129 -11.34 -12.56 4.92
C SER A 129 -10.42 -12.78 6.14
N ALA A 130 -9.67 -11.76 6.54
CA ALA A 130 -8.72 -11.81 7.66
C ALA A 130 -9.24 -11.15 8.95
N GLN A 131 -10.46 -10.59 8.91
CA GLN A 131 -11.13 -9.90 10.03
C GLN A 131 -12.25 -10.76 10.61
#